data_AF-A0A1J3IEJ8-F1
#
_entry.id   AF-A0A1J3IEJ8-F1
#
_cell.length_a   1.000
_cell.length_b   1.000
_cell.length_c   1.000
_cell.angle_alpha   90.00
_cell.angle_beta   90.00
_cell.angle_gamma   90.00
#
_symmetry.space_group_name_H-M   'P 1'
#
loop_
_entity.id
_entity.type
_entity.pdbx_description
1 polymer ?
#
loop_
_entity_poly.entity_id
_entity_poly.type
_entity_poly.pdbx_seq_one_letter_code
_entity_poly.pdbx_strand_id
1 'polypeptide(L)' 'TLGFKIHYRSVSVEKLTFHLEGKQMVIFQGKDKMEKVVTRKLIEKTMMLAWFQLNLVNEFARTLTYVQIPNFLCISC' A
#
# COMPACT_ATOMS: atom_id res chain seq x y z
N THR A 1 8.83 42.79 9.72
CA THR A 1 8.29 41.96 8.61
C THR A 1 7.70 40.69 9.19
N LEU A 2 6.37 40.53 9.21
CA LEU A 2 5.73 39.29 9.66
C LEU A 2 5.87 38.21 8.58
N GLY A 3 6.91 37.38 8.69
CA GLY A 3 7.13 36.23 7.82
C GLY A 3 6.28 35.04 8.26
N PHE A 4 5.08 34.90 7.70
CA PHE A 4 4.30 33.69 7.90
C PHE A 4 4.95 32.52 7.12
N LYS A 5 5.25 31.41 7.81
CA LYS A 5 5.63 30.14 7.19
C LYS A 5 4.40 29.50 6.54
N ILE A 6 3.96 30.03 5.40
CA ILE A 6 2.76 29.56 4.67
C ILE A 6 3.04 28.38 3.73
N HIS A 7 4.28 27.89 3.67
CA HIS A 7 4.73 26.94 2.63
C HIS A 7 5.08 25.53 3.12
N TYR A 8 4.50 25.05 4.24
CA TYR A 8 4.63 23.64 4.60
C TYR A 8 3.28 22.92 4.53
N ARG A 9 2.95 22.40 3.34
CA ARG A 9 1.93 21.37 3.16
C ARG A 9 2.61 20.06 2.82
N SER A 10 3.09 19.37 3.85
CA SER A 10 3.14 17.91 3.82
C SER A 10 1.69 17.46 3.88
N VAL A 11 1.07 17.16 2.73
CA VAL A 11 -0.22 16.45 2.76
C VAL A 11 0.13 15.02 3.16
N SER A 12 -0.27 14.58 4.35
CA SER A 12 -0.16 13.21 4.85
C SER A 12 -1.09 12.27 4.08
N VAL A 13 -1.05 12.32 2.75
CA VAL A 13 -1.96 11.59 1.86
C VAL A 13 -1.15 10.50 1.20
N GLU A 14 -1.33 9.27 1.68
CA GLU A 14 -0.85 8.10 0.97
C GLU A 14 -1.81 7.75 -0.16
N LYS A 15 -1.28 7.71 -1.39
CA LYS A 15 -2.05 7.26 -2.54
C LYS A 15 -2.13 5.74 -2.51
N LEU A 16 -3.32 5.22 -2.26
CA LEU A 16 -3.59 3.79 -2.40
C LEU A 16 -3.49 3.38 -3.87
N THR A 17 -2.50 2.55 -4.18
CA THR A 17 -2.34 1.94 -5.49
C THR A 17 -3.21 0.68 -5.55
N PHE A 18 -4.47 0.85 -5.91
CA PHE A 18 -5.32 -0.26 -6.32
C PHE A 18 -5.17 -0.49 -7.83
N HIS A 19 -5.19 -1.75 -8.21
CA HIS A 19 -5.25 -2.19 -9.59
C HIS A 19 -6.39 -3.20 -9.70
N LEU A 20 -6.91 -3.36 -10.91
CA LEU A 20 -7.79 -4.49 -11.20
C LEU A 20 -6.97 -5.79 -11.11
N GLU A 21 -7.65 -6.90 -10.84
CA GLU A 21 -7.04 -8.22 -10.86
C GLU A 21 -6.23 -8.43 -12.16
N GLY A 22 -4.99 -8.87 -12.02
CA GLY A 22 -4.05 -9.05 -13.15
C GLY A 22 -3.45 -7.76 -13.73
N LYS A 23 -3.81 -6.56 -13.26
CA LYS A 23 -3.32 -5.26 -13.75
C LYS A 23 -2.32 -4.57 -12.84
N GLN A 24 -1.61 -5.33 -12.00
CA GLN A 24 -0.60 -4.78 -11.10
C GLN A 24 0.60 -4.25 -11.90
N MET A 25 0.93 -2.95 -11.76
CA MET A 25 1.99 -2.31 -12.55
C MET A 25 3.37 -2.91 -12.28
N VAL A 26 3.97 -3.61 -13.23
CA VAL A 26 5.33 -4.18 -13.08
C VAL A 26 6.38 -3.25 -13.68
N ILE A 27 7.43 -2.94 -12.92
CA ILE A 27 8.54 -2.10 -13.40
C ILE A 27 9.66 -3.02 -13.90
N PHE A 28 10.06 -2.81 -15.15
CA PHE A 28 11.18 -3.50 -15.77
C PHE A 28 12.41 -2.58 -15.76
N GLN A 29 13.56 -3.08 -15.29
CA GLN A 29 14.84 -2.41 -15.51
C GLN A 29 15.56 -3.11 -16.66
N GLY A 30 16.31 -2.39 -17.49
CA GLY A 30 16.90 -2.90 -18.74
C GLY A 30 17.79 -4.14 -18.63
N LYS A 31 18.22 -4.52 -17.43
CA LYS A 31 19.04 -5.71 -17.15
C LYS A 31 18.26 -6.85 -16.48
N ASP A 32 16.98 -6.66 -16.19
CA ASP A 32 16.19 -7.66 -15.49
C ASP A 32 15.81 -8.82 -16.42
N LYS A 33 15.83 -10.04 -15.89
CA LYS A 33 15.29 -11.22 -16.57
C LYS A 33 13.78 -11.30 -16.34
N MET A 34 13.03 -11.73 -17.34
CA MET A 34 11.56 -11.82 -17.27
C MET A 34 11.07 -12.61 -16.06
N GLU A 35 11.67 -13.78 -15.76
CA GLU A 35 11.27 -14.59 -14.59
C GLU A 35 11.44 -13.82 -13.28
N LYS A 36 12.51 -13.04 -13.15
CA LYS A 36 12.81 -12.25 -11.95
C LYS A 36 11.81 -11.11 -11.76
N VAL A 37 11.35 -10.53 -12.86
CA VAL A 37 10.40 -9.39 -12.89
C VAL A 37 9.01 -9.85 -12.45
N VAL A 38 8.56 -10.99 -12.97
CA VAL A 38 7.30 -11.61 -12.55
C VAL A 38 7.36 -12.05 -11.09
N THR A 39 8.49 -12.61 -10.64
CA THR A 39 8.65 -13.11 -9.27
C THR A 39 8.69 -11.99 -8.22
N ARG A 40 9.34 -10.84 -8.49
CA ARG A 40 9.36 -9.68 -7.56
C ARG A 40 7.95 -9.24 -7.14
N LYS A 41 7.03 -9.21 -8.09
CA LYS A 41 5.63 -8.80 -7.89
C LYS A 41 4.81 -9.75 -7.05
N LEU A 42 5.08 -11.05 -7.14
CA LEU A 42 4.43 -12.05 -6.29
C LEU A 42 4.86 -11.96 -4.83
N ILE A 43 6.07 -11.44 -4.57
CA ILE A 43 6.66 -11.41 -3.22
C ILE A 43 6.26 -10.14 -2.45
N GLU A 44 6.04 -9.02 -3.13
CA GLU A 44 5.61 -7.78 -2.49
C GLU A 44 4.15 -7.85 -2.01
N LYS A 45 3.95 -8.32 -0.77
CA LYS A 45 2.70 -8.11 -0.04
C LYS A 45 2.53 -6.61 0.18
N THR A 46 1.61 -5.99 -0.54
CA THR A 46 1.21 -4.60 -0.26
C THR A 46 0.34 -4.56 0.99
N MET A 47 0.29 -3.40 1.66
CA MET A 47 -0.61 -3.18 2.80
C MET A 47 -2.09 -3.46 2.44
N MET A 48 -2.51 -3.19 1.19
CA MET A 48 -3.85 -3.54 0.70
C MET A 48 -4.09 -5.05 0.69
N LEU A 49 -3.12 -5.83 0.20
CA LEU A 49 -3.22 -7.30 0.21
C LEU A 49 -3.20 -7.85 1.64
N ALA A 50 -2.38 -7.28 2.52
CA ALA A 50 -2.39 -7.63 3.94
C ALA A 50 -3.73 -7.32 4.61
N TRP A 51 -4.35 -6.18 4.27
CA TRP A 51 -5.70 -5.83 4.74
C TRP A 51 -6.75 -6.84 4.26
N PHE A 52 -6.72 -7.25 2.99
CA PHE A 52 -7.64 -8.28 2.49
C PHE A 52 -7.47 -9.61 3.23
N GLN A 53 -6.23 -10.06 3.45
CA GLN A 53 -5.97 -11.29 4.21
C GLN A 53 -6.43 -11.18 5.67
N LEU A 54 -6.22 -10.02 6.31
CA LEU A 54 -6.67 -9.76 7.67
C LEU A 54 -8.21 -9.83 7.78
N ASN A 55 -8.93 -9.32 6.79
CA ASN A 55 -10.40 -9.41 6.75
C ASN A 55 -10.91 -10.84 6.65
N LEU A 56 -10.14 -11.78 6.08
CA LEU A 56 -10.55 -13.18 6.03
C LEU A 56 -10.57 -13.82 7.41
N VAL A 57 -9.59 -13.48 8.26
CA VAL A 57 -9.34 -14.17 9.54
C VAL A 57 -9.82 -13.43 10.78
N ASN A 58 -10.06 -12.11 10.69
CA ASN A 58 -10.38 -11.27 11.84
C ASN A 58 -11.70 -10.53 11.64
N GLU A 59 -12.72 -10.88 12.42
CA GLU A 59 -14.05 -10.25 12.34
C GLU A 59 -14.04 -8.77 12.76
N PHE A 60 -13.23 -8.40 13.75
CA PHE A 60 -13.06 -7.01 14.17
C PHE A 60 -12.47 -6.16 13.06
N ALA A 61 -11.52 -6.69 12.28
CA ALA A 61 -10.94 -5.99 11.13
C ALA A 61 -11.99 -5.66 10.05
N ARG A 62 -13.05 -6.48 9.90
CA ARG A 62 -14.16 -6.21 8.96
C ARG A 62 -15.00 -5.00 9.34
N THR A 63 -14.91 -4.57 10.60
CA THR A 63 -15.58 -3.36 11.10
C THR A 63 -14.78 -2.09 10.85
N LEU A 64 -13.52 -2.22 10.41
CA LEU A 64 -12.59 -1.10 10.23
C LEU A 64 -12.39 -0.80 8.75
N THR A 65 -12.39 0.49 8.40
CA THR A 65 -11.91 0.93 7.08
C THR A 65 -10.40 0.74 6.96
N TYR A 66 -9.89 0.64 5.74
CA TYR A 66 -8.45 0.52 5.47
C TYR A 66 -7.61 1.57 6.21
N VAL A 67 -8.09 2.83 6.28
CA VAL A 67 -7.40 3.95 6.94
C VAL A 67 -7.42 3.83 8.47
N GLN A 68 -8.43 3.16 9.02
CA GLN A 68 -8.53 2.96 10.47
C GLN A 68 -7.64 1.81 10.95
N ILE A 69 -7.37 0.82 10.10
CA ILE A 69 -6.64 -0.40 10.46
C ILE A 69 -5.31 -0.11 11.16
N PRO A 70 -4.41 0.75 10.66
CA PRO A 70 -3.13 1.03 11.32
C PRO A 70 -3.25 1.57 12.76
N ASN A 71 -4.40 2.13 13.15
CA ASN A 71 -4.63 2.61 14.52
C ASN A 71 -4.96 1.48 15.50
N PHE A 72 -5.39 0.32 15.00
CA PHE A 72 -5.86 -0.81 15.82
C PHE A 72 -5.09 -2.11 15.58
N LEU A 73 -4.60 -2.33 14.37
CA LEU A 73 -4.01 -3.59 13.90
C LEU A 73 -2.82 -3.31 12.96
N CYS A 74 -1.73 -4.06 13.12
CA CYS A 74 -0.57 -3.97 12.25
C CYS A 74 -0.76 -4.82 11.00
N ILE A 75 -0.62 -4.21 9.81
CA ILE A 75 -0.73 -4.89 8.49
C ILE A 75 0.53 -4.76 7.63
N SER A 76 1.62 -4.21 8.18
CA SER A 76 2.92 -4.14 7.52
C SER A 76 3.84 -5.26 8.03
N CYS A 77 4.27 -6.16 7.13
CA CYS A 77 5.43 -7.05 7.31
C CYS A 77 6.42 -6.77 6.18
#